data_AF-A0A3L6NID0-F1
#
_entry.id   AF-A0A3L6NID0-F1
#
_cell.length_a   1.000
_cell.length_b   1.000
_cell.length_c   1.000
_cell.angle_alpha   90.00
_cell.angle_beta   90.00
_cell.angle_gamma   90.00
#
_symmetry.space_group_name_H-M   'P 1'
#
loop_
_entity.id
_entity.type
_entity.pdbx_description
1 polymer ?
#
loop_
_entity_poly.entity_id
_entity_poly.type
_entity_poly.pdbx_seq_one_letter_code
_entity_poly.pdbx_strand_id
1 'polypeptide(L)'
;MRVVTLLATALSASSFVEALPADNPRSANSKYVGYLISTFSDPTPQVQWHLSDGNSASSFNFLNGGKPVLTSNVGTKGVRDIFLTTNTARSEYFTIATDLDINAPGFSWDLVTRNGSRGLVVWSSKDLINWSKPSLRIVESDTAGMAWAPSVVWDDPTKQYYVFWAARHYSASDTEHKGTATLDRIRYATTKDFKTFSAPKDYHAPEDTGLIDQEFLYLGKPGHFARFLKNETINQVYQETTTTGLFGTWTRVPGYVRPESPLEGPGAFADLRTPGLYHLLLDDYTQYIPFQTSNILSPDWEKSDFPNFPKGLKHGSVTPLTKKEYDAVAAKFGK
;
A
#
# COMPACT_ATOMS: atom_id res chain seq x y z
N MET A 1 40.11 14.11 61.77
CA MET A 1 38.83 14.04 61.03
C MET A 1 39.09 13.30 59.73
N ARG A 2 38.74 12.01 59.65
CA ARG A 2 38.93 11.18 58.44
C ARG A 2 37.68 11.32 57.58
N VAL A 3 37.81 11.92 56.40
CA VAL A 3 36.72 11.98 55.41
C VAL A 3 36.88 10.75 54.51
N VAL A 4 35.88 9.88 54.56
CA VAL A 4 35.76 8.70 53.69
C VAL A 4 35.03 9.13 52.42
N THR A 5 35.70 9.03 51.28
CA THR A 5 35.11 9.28 49.96
C THR A 5 34.41 8.01 49.49
N LEU A 6 33.08 7.99 49.43
CA LEU A 6 32.32 6.92 48.78
C LEU A 6 32.33 7.15 47.26
N LEU A 7 32.95 6.22 46.53
CA LEU A 7 32.82 6.10 45.08
C LEU A 7 31.52 5.33 44.78
N ALA A 8 30.54 5.99 44.15
CA ALA A 8 29.34 5.32 43.63
C ALA A 8 29.63 4.81 42.21
N THR A 9 29.86 3.50 42.08
CA THR A 9 29.89 2.82 40.78
C THR A 9 28.48 2.64 40.25
N ALA A 10 28.11 3.39 39.21
CA ALA A 10 26.90 3.16 38.43
C ALA A 10 27.10 1.93 37.53
N LEU A 11 26.43 0.82 37.84
CA LEU A 11 26.30 -0.29 36.90
C LEU A 11 25.28 0.09 35.83
N SER A 12 25.76 0.33 34.61
CA SER A 12 24.92 0.37 33.41
C SER A 12 24.45 -1.05 33.10
N ALA A 13 23.18 -1.35 33.37
CA ALA A 13 22.54 -2.56 32.90
C ALA A 13 22.31 -2.46 31.39
N SER A 14 23.18 -3.08 30.61
CA SER A 14 22.95 -3.31 29.19
C SER A 14 21.82 -4.32 29.04
N SER A 15 20.63 -3.84 28.67
CA SER A 15 19.54 -4.69 28.20
C SER A 15 19.97 -5.32 26.88
N PHE A 16 20.38 -6.59 26.93
CA PHE A 16 20.47 -7.43 25.75
C PHE A 16 19.05 -7.55 25.17
N VAL A 17 18.81 -6.89 24.05
CA VAL A 17 17.66 -7.23 23.19
C VAL A 17 17.98 -8.62 22.66
N GLU A 18 17.33 -9.64 23.21
CA GLU A 18 17.32 -10.97 22.60
C GLU A 18 16.78 -10.78 21.17
N ALA A 19 17.68 -10.88 20.19
CA ALA A 19 17.29 -11.05 18.81
C ALA A 19 16.46 -12.34 18.76
N LEU A 20 15.14 -12.18 18.57
CA LEU A 20 14.28 -13.32 18.31
C LEU A 20 14.89 -14.07 17.11
N PRO A 21 15.14 -15.38 17.21
CA PRO A 21 15.50 -16.14 16.04
C PRO A 21 14.38 -15.93 15.02
N ALA A 22 14.77 -15.49 13.83
CA ALA A 22 13.91 -15.39 12.68
C ALA A 22 13.54 -16.81 12.20
N ASP A 23 12.79 -17.54 13.02
CA ASP A 23 12.00 -18.67 12.58
C ASP A 23 10.86 -18.08 11.75
N ASN A 24 11.22 -17.81 10.50
CA ASN A 24 10.35 -17.50 9.41
C ASN A 24 10.04 -18.85 8.73
N PRO A 25 8.95 -19.56 9.10
CA PRO A 25 8.63 -20.88 8.55
C PRO A 25 8.26 -20.86 7.06
N ARG A 26 8.60 -19.79 6.33
CA ARG A 26 8.34 -19.64 4.89
C ARG A 26 9.62 -19.71 4.07
N SER A 27 10.44 -20.73 4.30
CA SER A 27 11.57 -21.06 3.41
C SER A 27 11.43 -22.33 2.58
N ALA A 28 10.35 -23.11 2.71
CA ALA A 28 10.27 -24.40 2.02
C ALA A 28 9.02 -24.65 1.16
N ASN A 29 8.03 -23.74 1.09
CA ASN A 29 6.81 -23.98 0.30
C ASN A 29 6.02 -22.70 -0.01
N SER A 30 6.62 -21.73 -0.72
CA SER A 30 5.81 -20.69 -1.32
C SER A 30 5.06 -21.28 -2.52
N LYS A 31 3.73 -21.44 -2.41
CA LYS A 31 2.85 -21.81 -3.54
C LYS A 31 2.87 -20.81 -4.71
N TYR A 32 3.59 -19.70 -4.54
CA TYR A 32 3.67 -18.60 -5.48
C TYR A 32 4.92 -18.72 -6.35
N VAL A 33 4.75 -18.47 -7.65
CA VAL A 33 5.81 -18.64 -8.66
C VAL A 33 6.23 -17.34 -9.32
N GLY A 34 5.58 -16.23 -8.99
CA GLY A 34 5.86 -14.90 -9.50
C GLY A 34 4.96 -13.84 -8.89
N TYR A 35 5.03 -12.65 -9.46
CA TYR A 35 4.40 -11.43 -8.98
C TYR A 35 3.68 -10.72 -10.11
N LEU A 36 2.59 -10.04 -9.75
CA LEU A 36 1.88 -9.11 -10.60
C LEU A 36 1.93 -7.72 -9.95
N ILE A 37 2.59 -6.78 -10.61
CA ILE A 37 2.47 -5.36 -10.25
C ILE A 37 1.19 -4.82 -10.88
N SER A 38 0.30 -4.26 -10.06
CA SER A 38 -0.85 -3.46 -10.49
C SER A 38 -0.51 -1.99 -10.28
N THR A 39 -0.52 -1.21 -11.35
CA THR A 39 0.02 0.15 -11.39
C THR A 39 -0.72 0.98 -12.44
N PHE A 40 -0.36 2.25 -12.55
CA PHE A 40 -0.70 3.14 -13.65
C PHE A 40 0.55 3.94 -14.06
N SER A 41 0.39 4.83 -15.04
CA SER A 41 1.36 5.90 -15.32
C SER A 41 0.63 7.22 -15.53
N ASP A 42 1.28 8.35 -15.23
CA ASP A 42 0.64 9.68 -15.37
C ASP A 42 0.09 9.95 -16.79
N PRO A 43 0.79 9.62 -17.89
CA PRO A 43 0.26 9.80 -19.25
C PRO A 43 -0.88 8.84 -19.61
N THR A 44 -1.08 7.77 -18.84
CA THR A 44 -2.11 6.75 -19.11
C THR A 44 -2.69 6.28 -17.78
N PRO A 45 -3.57 7.08 -17.15
CA PRO A 45 -4.14 6.82 -15.82
C PRO A 45 -5.23 5.74 -15.90
N GLN A 46 -4.80 4.53 -16.23
CA GLN A 46 -5.60 3.32 -16.40
C GLN A 46 -4.82 2.16 -15.79
N VAL A 47 -5.50 1.05 -15.48
CA VAL A 47 -4.86 -0.10 -14.82
C VAL A 47 -3.89 -0.76 -15.78
N GLN A 48 -2.63 -0.82 -15.39
CA GLN A 48 -1.53 -1.48 -16.08
C GLN A 48 -1.04 -2.64 -15.23
N TRP A 49 -0.66 -3.74 -15.88
CA TRP A 49 -0.10 -4.90 -15.20
C TRP A 49 1.26 -5.27 -15.73
N HIS A 50 2.19 -5.51 -14.80
CA HIS A 50 3.52 -6.03 -15.11
C HIS A 50 3.72 -7.38 -14.41
N LEU A 51 4.02 -8.41 -15.19
CA LEU A 51 4.23 -9.77 -14.69
C LEU A 51 5.72 -10.06 -14.58
N SER A 52 6.16 -10.54 -13.41
CA SER A 52 7.56 -10.85 -13.18
C SER A 52 8.08 -11.99 -14.05
N ASP A 53 9.39 -12.03 -14.29
CA ASP A 53 10.05 -13.22 -14.84
C ASP A 53 10.24 -14.29 -13.77
N GLY A 54 9.34 -15.27 -13.75
CA GLY A 54 9.26 -16.25 -12.67
C GLY A 54 9.14 -15.54 -11.32
N ASN A 55 9.96 -15.95 -10.36
CA ASN A 55 10.00 -15.38 -9.01
C ASN A 55 10.96 -14.19 -8.87
N SER A 56 11.31 -13.52 -9.98
CA SER A 56 12.18 -12.36 -9.93
C SER A 56 11.48 -11.12 -9.38
N ALA A 57 12.08 -10.49 -8.36
CA ALA A 57 11.65 -9.18 -7.85
C ALA A 57 12.23 -8.00 -8.65
N SER A 58 13.06 -8.26 -9.68
CA SER A 58 13.82 -7.23 -10.39
C SER A 58 13.49 -7.09 -11.87
N SER A 59 12.69 -7.99 -12.44
CA SER A 59 12.40 -8.03 -13.88
C SER A 59 10.94 -8.35 -14.10
N PHE A 60 10.24 -7.48 -14.83
CA PHE A 60 8.82 -7.59 -15.12
C PHE A 60 8.50 -7.15 -16.54
N ASN A 61 7.54 -7.83 -17.17
CA ASN A 61 7.08 -7.54 -18.53
C ASN A 61 5.76 -6.79 -18.49
N PHE A 62 5.64 -5.71 -19.26
CA PHE A 62 4.37 -4.99 -19.38
C PHE A 62 3.39 -5.81 -20.23
N LEU A 63 2.36 -6.34 -19.58
CA LEU A 63 1.36 -7.20 -20.19
C LEU A 63 0.52 -6.47 -21.25
N ASN A 64 -0.31 -7.23 -21.96
CA ASN A 64 -1.32 -6.74 -22.91
C ASN A 64 -0.71 -5.92 -24.05
N GLY A 65 0.50 -6.30 -24.48
CA GLY A 65 1.25 -5.61 -25.53
C GLY A 65 1.59 -4.16 -25.17
N GLY A 66 1.89 -3.91 -23.89
CA GLY A 66 2.22 -2.57 -23.39
C GLY A 66 1.02 -1.63 -23.29
N LYS A 67 -0.20 -2.16 -23.13
CA LYS A 67 -1.43 -1.38 -23.04
C LYS A 67 -2.12 -1.61 -21.70
N PRO A 68 -2.91 -0.65 -21.20
CA PRO A 68 -3.74 -0.85 -20.02
C PRO A 68 -4.65 -2.08 -20.16
N VAL A 69 -4.84 -2.79 -19.05
CA VAL A 69 -5.68 -3.98 -18.97
C VAL A 69 -7.12 -3.62 -18.59
N LEU A 70 -7.32 -2.66 -17.69
CA LEU A 70 -8.63 -2.18 -17.28
C LEU A 70 -8.71 -0.65 -17.44
N THR A 71 -9.86 -0.18 -17.92
CA THR A 71 -10.13 1.25 -18.12
C THR A 71 -11.36 1.67 -17.34
N SER A 72 -11.36 2.92 -16.84
CA SER A 72 -12.50 3.50 -16.15
C SER A 72 -13.32 4.35 -17.11
N ASN A 73 -14.65 4.18 -17.08
CA ASN A 73 -15.61 5.08 -17.74
C ASN A 73 -16.58 5.71 -16.73
N VAL A 74 -16.28 5.61 -15.44
CA VAL A 74 -17.04 6.15 -14.30
C VAL A 74 -16.22 7.23 -13.60
N GLY A 75 -16.89 8.08 -12.80
CA GLY A 75 -16.21 9.12 -12.03
C GLY A 75 -15.45 10.10 -12.92
N THR A 76 -14.21 10.37 -12.56
CA THR A 76 -13.27 11.22 -13.30
C THR A 76 -12.74 10.56 -14.59
N LYS A 77 -12.94 9.24 -14.75
CA LYS A 77 -12.50 8.39 -15.89
C LYS A 77 -10.99 8.13 -15.97
N GLY A 78 -10.20 8.69 -15.06
CA GLY A 78 -8.82 8.30 -14.79
C GLY A 78 -8.74 7.54 -13.47
N VAL A 79 -7.73 6.68 -13.34
CA VAL A 79 -7.43 5.99 -12.09
C VAL A 79 -5.95 6.03 -11.73
N ARG A 80 -5.70 6.06 -10.42
CA ARG A 80 -4.38 6.05 -9.78
C ARG A 80 -4.36 5.07 -8.61
N ASP A 81 -3.16 4.79 -8.10
CA ASP A 81 -2.92 4.06 -6.85
C ASP A 81 -3.58 2.68 -6.85
N ILE A 82 -3.17 1.84 -7.80
CA ILE A 82 -3.90 0.61 -8.14
C ILE A 82 -3.61 -0.52 -7.14
N PHE A 83 -4.64 -0.96 -6.44
CA PHE A 83 -4.56 -2.07 -5.49
C PHE A 83 -5.29 -3.33 -5.99
N LEU A 84 -4.57 -4.45 -6.10
CA LEU A 84 -5.14 -5.76 -6.40
C LEU A 84 -5.21 -6.61 -5.12
N THR A 85 -6.39 -7.14 -4.83
CA THR A 85 -6.63 -7.96 -3.64
C THR A 85 -7.45 -9.21 -3.97
N THR A 86 -7.41 -10.17 -3.05
CA THR A 86 -8.13 -11.45 -3.14
C THR A 86 -8.26 -12.08 -1.76
N ASN A 87 -9.26 -12.94 -1.58
CA ASN A 87 -9.41 -13.72 -0.36
C ASN A 87 -8.38 -14.86 -0.27
N THR A 88 -8.29 -15.48 0.92
CA THR A 88 -7.38 -16.62 1.15
C THR A 88 -7.65 -17.82 0.24
N ALA A 89 -8.93 -18.05 -0.11
CA ALA A 89 -9.35 -19.10 -1.02
C ALA A 89 -8.96 -18.84 -2.48
N ARG A 90 -8.58 -17.61 -2.82
CA ARG A 90 -8.24 -17.15 -4.18
C ARG A 90 -9.35 -17.42 -5.19
N SER A 91 -10.60 -17.24 -4.75
CA SER A 91 -11.83 -17.49 -5.51
C SER A 91 -12.48 -16.22 -6.06
N GLU A 92 -12.00 -15.06 -5.62
CA GLU A 92 -12.47 -13.74 -5.99
C GLU A 92 -11.31 -12.75 -5.94
N TYR A 93 -11.31 -11.81 -6.87
CA TYR A 93 -10.27 -10.81 -7.05
C TYR A 93 -10.93 -9.47 -7.27
N PHE A 94 -10.34 -8.44 -6.69
CA PHE A 94 -10.80 -7.07 -6.86
C PHE A 94 -9.62 -6.18 -7.20
N THR A 95 -9.79 -5.33 -8.21
CA THR A 95 -8.90 -4.19 -8.45
C THR A 95 -9.63 -2.96 -7.95
N ILE A 96 -8.97 -2.19 -7.08
CA ILE A 96 -9.49 -0.97 -6.47
C ILE A 96 -8.51 0.15 -6.78
N ALA A 97 -9.02 1.33 -7.08
CA ALA A 97 -8.19 2.47 -7.43
C ALA A 97 -8.79 3.79 -6.97
N THR A 98 -7.92 4.79 -6.78
CA THR A 98 -8.32 6.19 -6.68
C THR A 98 -9.02 6.62 -7.96
N ASP A 99 -10.19 7.25 -7.84
CA ASP A 99 -10.88 7.90 -8.95
C ASP A 99 -10.31 9.31 -9.18
N LEU A 100 -9.30 9.42 -10.06
CA LEU A 100 -8.64 10.69 -10.37
C LEU A 100 -8.02 10.68 -11.77
N ASP A 101 -8.41 11.66 -12.58
CA ASP A 101 -7.75 12.00 -13.84
C ASP A 101 -7.00 13.33 -13.72
N ILE A 102 -5.67 13.26 -13.66
CA ILE A 102 -4.81 14.45 -13.60
C ILE A 102 -4.66 15.15 -14.96
N ASN A 103 -5.10 14.52 -16.04
CA ASN A 103 -5.06 15.08 -17.39
C ASN A 103 -6.39 15.74 -17.78
N ALA A 104 -7.39 15.71 -16.89
CA ALA A 104 -8.69 16.32 -17.13
C ALA A 104 -8.56 17.85 -17.30
N PRO A 105 -9.32 18.47 -18.22
CA PRO A 105 -9.36 19.93 -18.34
C PRO A 105 -9.78 20.59 -17.02
N GLY A 106 -9.01 21.60 -16.60
CA GLY A 106 -9.26 22.31 -15.34
C GLY A 106 -8.75 21.61 -14.08
N PHE A 107 -7.91 20.56 -14.22
CA PHE A 107 -7.23 19.93 -13.09
C PHE A 107 -6.44 20.93 -12.24
N SER A 108 -6.55 20.77 -10.92
CA SER A 108 -5.76 21.48 -9.91
C SER A 108 -5.64 20.59 -8.69
N TRP A 109 -4.43 20.44 -8.15
CA TRP A 109 -4.19 19.69 -6.92
C TRP A 109 -5.02 20.24 -5.75
N ASP A 110 -5.14 21.56 -5.61
CA ASP A 110 -6.00 22.17 -4.59
C ASP A 110 -7.48 21.78 -4.79
N LEU A 111 -7.96 21.83 -6.04
CA LEU A 111 -9.34 21.47 -6.35
C LEU A 111 -9.64 20.01 -6.03
N VAL A 112 -8.79 19.06 -6.47
CA VAL A 112 -9.04 17.63 -6.25
C VAL A 112 -8.81 17.19 -4.82
N THR A 113 -8.09 17.99 -4.03
CA THR A 113 -7.92 17.74 -2.59
C THR A 113 -9.13 18.24 -1.80
N ARG A 114 -9.74 19.35 -2.24
CA ARG A 114 -10.91 19.97 -1.60
C ARG A 114 -12.23 19.35 -2.05
N ASN A 115 -12.37 19.09 -3.34
CA ASN A 115 -13.63 18.73 -4.00
C ASN A 115 -13.42 17.54 -4.97
N GLY A 116 -12.47 16.66 -4.65
CA GLY A 116 -12.18 15.48 -5.44
C GLY A 116 -13.22 14.38 -5.31
N SER A 117 -12.93 13.26 -5.97
CA SER A 117 -13.77 12.07 -5.82
C SER A 117 -13.68 11.54 -4.40
N ARG A 118 -14.84 11.24 -3.84
CA ARG A 118 -15.02 10.59 -2.53
C ARG A 118 -15.24 9.09 -2.67
N GLY A 119 -14.95 8.57 -3.85
CA GLY A 119 -15.19 7.18 -4.21
C GLY A 119 -13.97 6.48 -4.78
N LEU A 120 -14.04 5.16 -4.72
CA LEU A 120 -13.04 4.26 -5.26
C LEU A 120 -13.62 3.55 -6.49
N VAL A 121 -12.82 3.42 -7.55
CA VAL A 121 -13.20 2.63 -8.73
C VAL A 121 -12.88 1.17 -8.47
N VAL A 122 -13.87 0.30 -8.69
CA VAL A 122 -13.77 -1.13 -8.41
C VAL A 122 -14.07 -1.96 -9.65
N TRP A 123 -13.23 -2.95 -9.91
CA TRP A 123 -13.48 -4.09 -10.80
C TRP A 123 -13.44 -5.38 -10.00
N SER A 124 -14.22 -6.38 -10.42
CA SER A 124 -14.21 -7.72 -9.80
C SER A 124 -13.98 -8.82 -10.83
N SER A 125 -13.36 -9.89 -10.40
CA SER A 125 -13.10 -11.10 -11.18
C SER A 125 -13.18 -12.34 -10.28
N LYS A 126 -13.48 -13.50 -10.87
CA LYS A 126 -13.42 -14.80 -10.17
C LYS A 126 -12.15 -15.60 -10.50
N ASP A 127 -11.39 -15.15 -11.48
CA ASP A 127 -10.29 -15.93 -12.08
C ASP A 127 -9.07 -15.08 -12.45
N LEU A 128 -9.05 -13.80 -12.02
CA LEU A 128 -8.00 -12.81 -12.27
C LEU A 128 -7.85 -12.36 -13.74
N ILE A 129 -8.59 -12.96 -14.67
CA ILE A 129 -8.41 -12.72 -16.12
C ILE A 129 -9.67 -12.23 -16.82
N ASN A 130 -10.85 -12.51 -16.28
CA ASN A 130 -12.13 -12.02 -16.77
C ASN A 130 -12.72 -11.04 -15.76
N TRP A 131 -12.80 -9.77 -16.16
CA TRP A 131 -13.14 -8.67 -15.26
C TRP A 131 -14.50 -8.06 -15.59
N SER A 132 -15.18 -7.60 -14.54
CA SER A 132 -16.40 -6.82 -14.66
C SER A 132 -16.14 -5.47 -15.34
N LYS A 133 -17.20 -4.76 -15.70
CA LYS A 133 -17.11 -3.30 -15.94
C LYS A 133 -16.73 -2.58 -14.63
N PRO A 134 -16.10 -1.39 -14.70
CA PRO A 134 -15.83 -0.58 -13.50
C PRO A 134 -17.12 -0.16 -12.81
N SER A 135 -17.05 0.05 -11.50
CA SER A 135 -18.07 0.73 -10.72
C SER A 135 -17.44 1.71 -9.75
N LEU A 136 -18.00 2.92 -9.63
CA LEU A 136 -17.59 3.89 -8.63
C LEU A 136 -18.34 3.61 -7.31
N ARG A 137 -17.60 3.49 -6.22
CA ARG A 137 -18.14 3.28 -4.86
C ARG A 137 -17.82 4.49 -4.01
N ILE A 138 -18.83 5.28 -3.67
CA ILE A 138 -18.66 6.39 -2.73
C ILE A 138 -18.49 5.81 -1.33
N VAL A 139 -17.31 6.04 -0.74
CA VAL A 139 -16.92 5.46 0.56
C VAL A 139 -16.84 6.51 1.67
N GLU A 140 -16.87 7.78 1.31
CA GLU A 140 -16.78 8.90 2.24
C GLU A 140 -18.01 9.82 2.21
N SER A 141 -18.24 10.49 3.33
CA SER A 141 -19.32 11.48 3.50
C SER A 141 -19.09 12.73 2.64
N ASP A 142 -20.11 13.58 2.50
CA ASP A 142 -20.00 14.86 1.78
C ASP A 142 -18.99 15.83 2.38
N THR A 143 -18.70 15.73 3.67
CA THR A 143 -17.67 16.53 4.36
C THR A 143 -16.23 16.15 3.97
N ALA A 144 -16.01 15.05 3.26
CA ALA A 144 -14.68 14.64 2.83
C ALA A 144 -14.25 15.37 1.56
N GLY A 145 -12.99 15.77 1.49
CA GLY A 145 -12.43 16.39 0.29
C GLY A 145 -12.06 15.40 -0.81
N MET A 146 -11.64 14.19 -0.45
CA MET A 146 -11.21 13.13 -1.36
C MET A 146 -11.17 11.75 -0.68
N ALA A 147 -11.02 10.69 -1.47
CA ALA A 147 -10.64 9.35 -1.02
C ALA A 147 -9.53 8.78 -1.93
N TRP A 148 -8.30 8.68 -1.42
CA TRP A 148 -7.10 8.35 -2.21
C TRP A 148 -6.34 7.13 -1.70
N ALA A 149 -5.52 6.55 -2.58
CA ALA A 149 -4.55 5.50 -2.30
C ALA A 149 -5.12 4.31 -1.51
N PRO A 150 -6.06 3.56 -2.10
CA PRO A 150 -6.68 2.46 -1.39
C PRO A 150 -5.67 1.32 -1.14
N SER A 151 -5.72 0.74 0.05
CA SER A 151 -5.11 -0.58 0.33
C SER A 151 -6.11 -1.50 1.00
N VAL A 152 -5.89 -2.81 0.90
CA VAL A 152 -6.89 -3.81 1.35
C VAL A 152 -6.23 -4.98 2.06
N VAL A 153 -6.82 -5.37 3.20
CA VAL A 153 -6.50 -6.62 3.89
C VAL A 153 -7.74 -7.51 3.98
N TRP A 154 -7.62 -8.76 3.54
CA TRP A 154 -8.63 -9.79 3.79
C TRP A 154 -8.52 -10.32 5.22
N ASP A 155 -9.65 -10.40 5.93
CA ASP A 155 -9.74 -10.99 7.25
C ASP A 155 -10.46 -12.33 7.22
N ASP A 156 -9.71 -13.41 7.46
CA ASP A 156 -10.23 -14.77 7.44
C ASP A 156 -11.27 -15.07 8.54
N PRO A 157 -11.11 -14.61 9.80
CA PRO A 157 -12.10 -14.83 10.84
C PRO A 157 -13.48 -14.26 10.52
N THR A 158 -13.56 -13.01 10.03
CA THR A 158 -14.84 -12.35 9.73
C THR A 158 -15.32 -12.52 8.28
N LYS A 159 -14.46 -13.07 7.41
CA LYS A 159 -14.72 -13.29 5.97
C LYS A 159 -15.13 -11.98 5.28
N GLN A 160 -14.35 -10.93 5.50
CA GLN A 160 -14.55 -9.62 4.89
C GLN A 160 -13.22 -8.93 4.62
N TYR A 161 -13.26 -7.91 3.78
CA TYR A 161 -12.14 -7.03 3.47
C TYR A 161 -12.18 -5.81 4.37
N TYR A 162 -11.05 -5.46 4.96
CA TYR A 162 -10.78 -4.12 5.46
C TYR A 162 -10.16 -3.30 4.34
N VAL A 163 -10.79 -2.17 4.00
CA VAL A 163 -10.35 -1.26 2.95
C VAL A 163 -9.94 0.04 3.62
N PHE A 164 -8.76 0.53 3.29
CA PHE A 164 -8.13 1.71 3.85
C PHE A 164 -7.90 2.74 2.75
N TRP A 165 -7.95 4.03 3.07
CA TRP A 165 -7.66 5.12 2.14
C TRP A 165 -7.30 6.38 2.91
N ALA A 166 -6.64 7.32 2.24
CA ALA A 166 -6.41 8.66 2.77
C ALA A 166 -7.62 9.56 2.49
N ALA A 167 -7.97 10.40 3.46
CA ALA A 167 -8.96 11.46 3.28
C ALA A 167 -8.65 12.64 4.21
N ARG A 168 -9.21 13.80 3.89
CA ARG A 168 -9.37 14.93 4.82
C ARG A 168 -10.81 15.38 4.86
N HIS A 169 -11.22 15.97 5.97
CA HIS A 169 -12.60 16.39 6.21
C HIS A 169 -12.70 17.87 6.56
N TYR A 170 -13.81 18.50 6.16
CA TYR A 170 -14.21 19.87 6.47
C TYR A 170 -15.33 19.89 7.51
N SER A 171 -15.61 21.09 8.05
CA SER A 171 -16.81 21.28 8.88
C SER A 171 -18.07 20.94 8.08
N ALA A 172 -19.07 20.31 8.70
CA ALA A 172 -20.37 20.07 8.08
C ALA A 172 -21.08 21.35 7.63
N SER A 173 -20.72 22.51 8.18
CA SER A 173 -21.22 23.83 7.75
C SER A 173 -20.48 24.41 6.54
N ASP A 174 -19.31 23.89 6.20
CA ASP A 174 -18.48 24.34 5.08
C ASP A 174 -18.76 23.47 3.85
N THR A 175 -19.97 23.57 3.31
CA THR A 175 -20.41 22.73 2.18
C THR A 175 -19.68 22.99 0.87
N GLU A 176 -18.87 24.06 0.80
CA GLU A 176 -18.05 24.41 -0.37
C GLU A 176 -16.56 24.07 -0.18
N HIS A 177 -16.18 23.52 0.98
CA HIS A 177 -14.80 23.14 1.34
C HIS A 177 -13.79 24.28 1.15
N LYS A 178 -14.18 25.50 1.49
CA LYS A 178 -13.35 26.72 1.36
C LYS A 178 -12.54 27.01 2.62
N GLY A 179 -12.99 26.52 3.76
CA GLY A 179 -12.34 26.68 5.04
C GLY A 179 -11.14 25.75 5.24
N THR A 180 -10.77 25.61 6.51
CA THR A 180 -9.67 24.75 6.95
C THR A 180 -10.16 23.31 7.04
N ALA A 181 -9.50 22.41 6.30
CA ALA A 181 -9.67 20.99 6.48
C ALA A 181 -8.94 20.52 7.74
N THR A 182 -9.34 19.35 8.23
CA THR A 182 -8.49 18.53 9.08
C THR A 182 -7.23 18.07 8.31
N LEU A 183 -6.20 17.60 9.03
CA LEU A 183 -5.07 16.91 8.41
C LEU A 183 -5.54 15.64 7.70
N ASP A 184 -4.79 15.25 6.65
CA ASP A 184 -5.02 13.95 6.01
C ASP A 184 -4.86 12.82 7.02
N ARG A 185 -5.77 11.86 6.93
CA ARG A 185 -5.86 10.75 7.85
C ARG A 185 -6.14 9.48 7.08
N ILE A 186 -5.71 8.36 7.65
CA ILE A 186 -6.06 7.05 7.13
C ILE A 186 -7.42 6.66 7.69
N ARG A 187 -8.35 6.45 6.78
CA ARG A 187 -9.72 6.01 7.01
C ARG A 187 -9.85 4.53 6.68
N TYR A 188 -10.89 3.89 7.21
CA TYR A 188 -11.21 2.53 6.82
C TYR A 188 -12.70 2.23 6.87
N ALA A 189 -13.10 1.22 6.09
CA ALA A 189 -14.40 0.56 6.16
C ALA A 189 -14.24 -0.94 5.86
N THR A 190 -15.30 -1.69 6.12
CA THR A 190 -15.35 -3.13 5.83
C THR A 190 -16.35 -3.43 4.73
N THR A 191 -16.03 -4.41 3.88
CA THR A 191 -16.93 -4.90 2.82
C THR A 191 -16.74 -6.39 2.59
N LYS A 192 -17.77 -7.08 2.11
CA LYS A 192 -17.65 -8.49 1.67
C LYS A 192 -17.59 -8.63 0.15
N ASP A 193 -17.96 -7.59 -0.59
CA ASP A 193 -18.25 -7.68 -2.02
C ASP A 193 -17.83 -6.45 -2.84
N PHE A 194 -17.25 -5.43 -2.19
CA PHE A 194 -16.94 -4.12 -2.77
C PHE A 194 -18.14 -3.44 -3.45
N LYS A 195 -19.36 -3.74 -2.99
CA LYS A 195 -20.59 -3.04 -3.37
C LYS A 195 -21.18 -2.31 -2.18
N THR A 196 -21.21 -2.98 -1.02
CA THR A 196 -21.73 -2.41 0.23
C THR A 196 -20.58 -2.28 1.22
N PHE A 197 -20.43 -1.09 1.78
CA PHE A 197 -19.42 -0.78 2.78
C PHE A 197 -20.09 -0.46 4.12
N SER A 198 -19.43 -0.78 5.22
CA SER A 198 -19.77 -0.20 6.52
C SER A 198 -19.54 1.31 6.50
N ALA A 199 -20.10 2.03 7.48
CA ALA A 199 -19.73 3.44 7.68
C ALA A 199 -18.21 3.57 7.91
N PRO A 200 -17.54 4.56 7.30
CA PRO A 200 -16.10 4.75 7.44
C PRO A 200 -15.74 5.28 8.83
N LYS A 201 -14.55 4.92 9.31
CA LYS A 201 -14.00 5.35 10.61
C LYS A 201 -12.54 5.77 10.44
N ASP A 202 -12.02 6.50 11.41
CA ASP A 202 -10.57 6.76 11.50
C ASP A 202 -9.86 5.44 11.81
N TYR A 203 -8.86 5.11 11.00
CA TYR A 203 -7.91 4.04 11.28
C TYR A 203 -6.67 4.61 11.96
N HIS A 204 -6.11 5.67 11.40
CA HIS A 204 -4.94 6.35 11.96
C HIS A 204 -4.96 7.83 11.59
N ALA A 205 -5.01 8.69 12.61
CA ALA A 205 -5.14 10.14 12.49
C ALA A 205 -4.39 10.82 13.65
N PRO A 206 -3.05 10.89 13.62
CA PRO A 206 -2.31 11.65 14.62
C PRO A 206 -2.68 13.13 14.56
N GLU A 207 -2.61 13.83 15.69
CA GLU A 207 -3.11 15.21 15.82
C GLU A 207 -2.29 16.24 15.04
N ASP A 208 -1.00 15.96 14.80
CA ASP A 208 -0.02 16.92 14.31
C ASP A 208 0.57 16.57 12.93
N THR A 209 0.21 15.42 12.36
CA THR A 209 0.83 14.88 11.14
C THR A 209 -0.22 14.43 10.14
N GLY A 210 -0.18 14.98 8.92
CA GLY A 210 -0.98 14.48 7.80
C GLY A 210 -0.39 13.19 7.24
N LEU A 211 -1.25 12.20 6.99
CA LEU A 211 -0.84 10.87 6.53
C LEU A 211 -1.61 10.44 5.28
N ILE A 212 -0.87 9.95 4.28
CA ILE A 212 -1.43 9.32 3.08
C ILE A 212 -0.68 8.02 2.74
N ASP A 213 -1.13 7.35 1.69
CA ASP A 213 -0.42 6.24 1.05
C ASP A 213 -0.06 5.10 2.01
N GLN A 214 -1.06 4.62 2.74
CA GLN A 214 -0.85 3.52 3.68
C GLN A 214 -0.80 2.18 2.97
N GLU A 215 0.25 1.40 3.25
CA GLU A 215 0.40 0.01 2.76
C GLU A 215 0.66 -0.98 3.90
N PHE A 216 0.15 -2.21 3.76
CA PHE A 216 0.42 -3.31 4.71
C PHE A 216 1.27 -4.42 4.11
N LEU A 217 2.17 -4.97 4.93
CA LEU A 217 2.91 -6.18 4.62
C LEU A 217 2.66 -7.24 5.70
N TYR A 218 2.03 -8.35 5.32
CA TYR A 218 1.85 -9.50 6.23
C TYR A 218 3.17 -10.24 6.45
N LEU A 219 3.55 -10.44 7.72
CA LEU A 219 4.85 -11.01 8.10
C LEU A 219 4.81 -12.54 8.30
N GLY A 220 3.76 -13.21 7.81
CA GLY A 220 3.69 -14.67 7.78
C GLY A 220 3.12 -15.34 9.03
N LYS A 221 2.85 -14.58 10.11
CA LYS A 221 2.23 -15.08 11.34
C LYS A 221 0.92 -14.32 11.62
N PRO A 222 -0.17 -14.98 12.04
CA PRO A 222 -1.44 -14.30 12.31
C PRO A 222 -1.27 -13.09 13.23
N GLY A 223 -1.78 -11.94 12.82
CA GLY A 223 -1.64 -10.70 13.58
C GLY A 223 -0.29 -9.96 13.42
N HIS A 224 0.68 -10.53 12.70
CA HIS A 224 1.97 -9.90 12.46
C HIS A 224 1.99 -9.15 11.13
N PHE A 225 2.16 -7.83 11.19
CA PHE A 225 2.20 -6.95 10.03
C PHE A 225 3.29 -5.90 10.20
N ALA A 226 3.86 -5.47 9.08
CA ALA A 226 4.44 -4.13 8.94
C ALA A 226 3.42 -3.23 8.22
N ARG A 227 3.47 -1.92 8.48
CA ARG A 227 2.77 -0.92 7.68
C ARG A 227 3.69 0.23 7.34
N PHE A 228 3.43 0.85 6.21
CA PHE A 228 4.17 1.98 5.67
C PHE A 228 3.21 3.13 5.44
N LEU A 229 3.60 4.34 5.85
CA LEU A 229 2.77 5.54 5.69
C LEU A 229 3.63 6.71 5.26
N LYS A 230 3.12 7.52 4.34
CA LYS A 230 3.76 8.78 3.98
C LYS A 230 3.38 9.86 4.99
N ASN A 231 4.39 10.55 5.50
CA ASN A 231 4.23 11.75 6.30
C ASN A 231 4.25 12.98 5.38
N GLU A 232 3.12 13.68 5.26
CA GLU A 232 2.94 14.84 4.37
C GLU A 232 3.69 16.10 4.85
N THR A 233 4.16 16.15 6.10
CA THR A 233 4.92 17.30 6.61
C THR A 233 6.34 17.30 6.06
N ILE A 234 6.95 16.13 5.87
CA ILE A 234 8.34 16.02 5.39
C ILE A 234 8.49 15.24 4.08
N ASN A 235 7.39 14.71 3.54
CA ASN A 235 7.32 13.95 2.29
C ASN A 235 8.21 12.70 2.28
N GLN A 236 8.22 11.96 3.39
CA GLN A 236 8.97 10.71 3.51
C GLN A 236 8.07 9.60 4.06
N VAL A 237 8.40 8.36 3.71
CA VAL A 237 7.68 7.17 4.17
C VAL A 237 8.30 6.63 5.44
N TYR A 238 7.43 6.22 6.35
CA TYR A 238 7.84 5.64 7.59
C TYR A 238 7.19 4.30 7.85
N GLN A 239 7.81 3.54 8.76
CA GLN A 239 7.41 2.16 9.01
C GLN A 239 7.01 1.94 10.47
N GLU A 240 6.01 1.07 10.66
CA GLU A 240 5.61 0.51 11.95
C GLU A 240 5.41 -0.99 11.84
N THR A 241 5.45 -1.68 12.98
CA THR A 241 5.18 -3.13 13.06
C THR A 241 4.21 -3.46 14.17
N THR A 242 3.47 -4.55 14.03
CA THR A 242 2.58 -5.09 15.05
C THR A 242 2.64 -6.61 15.08
N THR A 243 2.34 -7.18 16.24
CA THR A 243 2.10 -8.62 16.46
C THR A 243 0.68 -8.90 16.96
N THR A 244 -0.15 -7.86 17.06
CA THR A 244 -1.48 -7.91 17.71
C THR A 244 -2.63 -7.63 16.73
N GLY A 245 -2.36 -7.65 15.43
CA GLY A 245 -3.33 -7.45 14.36
C GLY A 245 -3.50 -6.00 13.92
N LEU A 246 -4.31 -5.79 12.88
CA LEU A 246 -4.46 -4.48 12.21
C LEU A 246 -4.92 -3.36 13.16
N PHE A 247 -5.78 -3.69 14.11
CA PHE A 247 -6.32 -2.77 15.14
C PHE A 247 -5.65 -2.93 16.50
N GLY A 248 -4.51 -3.62 16.54
CA GLY A 248 -3.69 -3.79 17.73
C GLY A 248 -2.76 -2.61 17.98
N THR A 249 -1.77 -2.83 18.85
CA THR A 249 -0.72 -1.85 19.13
C THR A 249 0.34 -1.89 18.04
N TRP A 250 0.68 -0.72 17.50
CA TRP A 250 1.74 -0.55 16.51
C TRP A 250 2.98 0.05 17.17
N THR A 251 4.16 -0.50 16.83
CA THR A 251 5.46 -0.01 17.28
C THR A 251 6.14 0.71 16.13
N ARG A 252 6.48 1.98 16.35
CA ARG A 252 7.20 2.80 15.39
C ARG A 252 8.64 2.33 15.25
N VAL A 253 9.06 2.03 14.02
CA VAL A 253 10.47 1.84 13.70
C VAL A 253 11.11 3.24 13.65
N PRO A 254 12.18 3.55 14.42
CA PRO A 254 12.75 4.89 14.46
C PRO A 254 13.13 5.43 13.07
N GLY A 255 12.92 6.72 12.82
CA GLY A 255 13.27 7.35 11.54
C GLY A 255 12.32 7.01 10.39
N TYR A 256 12.82 7.19 9.18
CA TYR A 256 12.10 6.98 7.91
C TYR A 256 12.79 5.88 7.13
N VAL A 257 12.04 5.19 6.27
CA VAL A 257 12.57 4.03 5.53
C VAL A 257 13.72 4.41 4.60
N ARG A 258 13.74 5.67 4.16
CA ARG A 258 14.73 6.24 3.24
C ARG A 258 14.91 7.73 3.54
N PRO A 259 16.14 8.26 3.45
CA PRO A 259 16.40 9.70 3.62
C PRO A 259 15.98 10.54 2.40
N GLU A 260 15.79 9.94 1.23
CA GLU A 260 15.34 10.63 0.03
C GLU A 260 13.91 11.20 0.20
N SER A 261 13.66 12.35 -0.41
CA SER A 261 12.37 13.05 -0.39
C SER A 261 12.21 13.86 -1.70
N PRO A 262 11.01 13.91 -2.30
CA PRO A 262 9.80 13.22 -1.86
C PRO A 262 9.84 11.71 -2.17
N LEU A 263 9.26 10.91 -1.29
CA LEU A 263 8.94 9.50 -1.54
C LEU A 263 7.52 9.21 -1.06
N GLU A 264 6.75 8.48 -1.87
CA GLU A 264 5.36 8.14 -1.61
C GLU A 264 4.98 6.74 -2.10
N GLY A 265 3.70 6.38 -1.99
CA GLY A 265 3.13 5.20 -2.60
C GLY A 265 3.79 3.86 -2.31
N PRO A 266 3.98 3.46 -1.04
CA PRO A 266 4.65 2.21 -0.71
C PRO A 266 3.96 0.99 -1.33
N GLY A 267 4.71 0.18 -2.07
CA GLY A 267 4.30 -1.15 -2.54
C GLY A 267 5.20 -2.22 -1.92
N ALA A 268 4.75 -2.89 -0.87
CA ALA A 268 5.59 -3.78 -0.06
C ALA A 268 5.31 -5.27 -0.34
N PHE A 269 6.35 -6.09 -0.47
CA PHE A 269 6.18 -7.53 -0.69
C PHE A 269 7.36 -8.35 -0.19
N ALA A 270 7.12 -9.64 0.11
CA ALA A 270 8.18 -10.57 0.49
C ALA A 270 8.87 -11.17 -0.75
N ASP A 271 10.18 -11.41 -0.66
CA ASP A 271 10.92 -12.12 -1.68
C ASP A 271 10.51 -13.60 -1.75
N LEU A 272 10.33 -14.13 -2.95
CA LEU A 272 9.92 -15.51 -3.20
C LEU A 272 11.09 -16.49 -3.25
N ARG A 273 12.34 -16.00 -3.29
CA ARG A 273 13.58 -16.79 -3.34
C ARG A 273 14.30 -16.82 -1.99
N THR A 274 14.35 -15.68 -1.31
CA THR A 274 15.15 -15.45 -0.10
C THR A 274 14.22 -15.18 1.08
N PRO A 275 14.00 -16.17 1.96
CA PRO A 275 13.17 -16.02 3.15
C PRO A 275 13.71 -14.91 4.06
N GLY A 276 12.83 -14.01 4.50
CA GLY A 276 13.21 -12.87 5.34
C GLY A 276 13.77 -11.67 4.57
N LEU A 277 13.93 -11.77 3.24
CA LEU A 277 14.14 -10.60 2.39
C LEU A 277 12.77 -10.01 2.01
N TYR A 278 12.66 -8.70 2.14
CA TYR A 278 11.47 -7.93 1.79
C TYR A 278 11.85 -6.83 0.81
N HIS A 279 10.90 -6.45 -0.03
CA HIS A 279 11.01 -5.40 -1.04
C HIS A 279 9.98 -4.31 -0.77
N LEU A 280 10.35 -3.07 -1.09
CA LEU A 280 9.51 -1.89 -0.98
C LEU A 280 9.71 -1.05 -2.23
N LEU A 281 8.64 -0.81 -2.97
CA LEU A 281 8.61 0.17 -4.06
C LEU A 281 8.17 1.51 -3.49
N LEU A 282 8.89 2.59 -3.78
CA LEU A 282 8.48 3.96 -3.42
C LEU A 282 8.47 4.84 -4.67
N ASP A 283 7.42 5.63 -4.83
CA ASP A 283 7.22 6.57 -5.92
C ASP A 283 7.97 7.87 -5.61
N ASP A 284 8.88 8.29 -6.49
CA ASP A 284 9.65 9.55 -6.37
C ASP A 284 8.96 10.74 -7.05
N TYR A 285 7.64 10.65 -7.21
CA TYR A 285 6.76 11.52 -8.00
C TYR A 285 6.97 11.40 -9.51
N THR A 286 7.91 10.58 -9.97
CA THR A 286 8.11 10.29 -11.40
C THR A 286 7.89 8.81 -11.67
N GLN A 287 8.41 7.94 -10.81
CA GLN A 287 8.35 6.50 -10.94
C GLN A 287 8.66 5.78 -9.64
N TYR A 288 8.36 4.48 -9.60
CA TYR A 288 8.79 3.55 -8.58
C TYR A 288 10.28 3.27 -8.62
N ILE A 289 10.89 3.40 -7.44
CA ILE A 289 12.25 3.02 -7.13
C ILE A 289 12.19 1.81 -6.18
N PRO A 290 12.84 0.68 -6.52
CA PRO A 290 12.86 -0.50 -5.67
C PRO A 290 13.90 -0.38 -4.56
N PHE A 291 13.50 -0.79 -3.36
CA PHE A 291 14.33 -0.93 -2.17
C PHE A 291 14.14 -2.32 -1.55
N GLN A 292 15.07 -2.76 -0.71
CA GLN A 292 15.00 -4.04 -0.03
C GLN A 292 15.59 -4.00 1.39
N THR A 293 15.15 -4.94 2.23
CA THR A 293 15.75 -5.17 3.56
C THR A 293 15.65 -6.63 3.97
N SER A 294 16.64 -7.13 4.71
CA SER A 294 16.57 -8.42 5.41
C SER A 294 16.25 -8.27 6.89
N ASN A 295 16.03 -7.05 7.37
CA ASN A 295 15.63 -6.75 8.74
C ASN A 295 14.41 -5.83 8.75
N ILE A 296 13.23 -6.43 8.73
CA ILE A 296 11.96 -5.70 8.74
C ILE A 296 11.72 -4.91 10.04
N LEU A 297 12.56 -5.04 11.07
CA LEU A 297 12.47 -4.22 12.29
C LEU A 297 13.38 -2.99 12.25
N SER A 298 14.19 -2.84 11.20
CA SER A 298 15.06 -1.69 10.96
C SER A 298 14.47 -0.77 9.89
N PRO A 299 14.67 0.57 9.98
CA PRO A 299 14.30 1.49 8.92
C PRO A 299 15.26 1.42 7.72
N ASP A 300 16.38 0.70 7.81
CA ASP A 300 17.45 0.70 6.81
C ASP A 300 17.06 -0.13 5.57
N TRP A 301 16.18 0.41 4.75
CA TRP A 301 15.88 -0.13 3.42
C TRP A 301 16.97 0.32 2.46
N GLU A 302 17.63 -0.59 1.76
CA GLU A 302 18.67 -0.26 0.79
C GLU A 302 18.08 -0.15 -0.62
N LYS A 303 18.59 0.78 -1.44
CA LYS A 303 18.18 0.88 -2.84
C LYS A 303 18.62 -0.38 -3.59
N SER A 304 17.69 -1.05 -4.25
CA SER A 304 17.97 -2.28 -4.98
C SER A 304 18.68 -2.00 -6.30
N ASP A 305 19.69 -2.81 -6.63
CA ASP A 305 20.37 -2.80 -7.93
C ASP A 305 19.59 -3.64 -8.96
N PHE A 306 18.43 -3.12 -9.40
CA PHE A 306 17.54 -3.78 -10.36
C PHE A 306 17.54 -3.04 -11.71
N PRO A 307 18.59 -3.19 -12.54
CA PRO A 307 18.70 -2.45 -13.81
C PRO A 307 17.61 -2.77 -14.82
N ASN A 308 16.95 -3.94 -14.68
CA ASN A 308 15.85 -4.39 -15.53
C ASN A 308 14.46 -4.06 -14.96
N PHE A 309 14.38 -3.37 -13.82
CA PHE A 309 13.08 -2.98 -13.29
C PHE A 309 12.41 -1.97 -14.23
N PRO A 310 11.13 -2.15 -14.59
CA PRO A 310 10.44 -1.22 -15.48
C PRO A 310 10.44 0.22 -14.96
N LYS A 311 10.61 1.18 -15.87
CA LYS A 311 10.60 2.62 -15.56
C LYS A 311 9.21 3.21 -15.77
N GLY A 312 8.92 4.30 -15.05
CA GLY A 312 7.66 5.06 -15.21
C GLY A 312 6.42 4.44 -14.57
N LEU A 313 6.56 3.32 -13.85
CA LEU A 313 5.49 2.75 -13.03
C LEU A 313 5.28 3.65 -11.82
N LYS A 314 4.04 3.89 -11.40
CA LYS A 314 3.71 4.75 -10.25
C LYS A 314 3.00 3.97 -9.16
N HIS A 315 2.54 4.66 -8.13
CA HIS A 315 1.84 4.05 -6.99
C HIS A 315 0.83 2.94 -7.39
N GLY A 316 1.03 1.78 -6.80
CA GLY A 316 0.29 0.55 -7.05
C GLY A 316 0.57 -0.51 -5.99
N SER A 317 0.43 -1.78 -6.37
CA SER A 317 0.57 -2.92 -5.46
C SER A 317 1.28 -4.10 -6.13
N VAL A 318 1.89 -4.97 -5.32
CA VAL A 318 2.58 -6.18 -5.80
C VAL A 318 1.90 -7.43 -5.24
N THR A 319 1.22 -8.19 -6.10
CA THR A 319 0.49 -9.40 -5.70
C THR A 319 1.27 -10.67 -6.07
N PRO A 320 1.61 -11.56 -5.12
CA PRO A 320 2.20 -12.85 -5.45
C PRO A 320 1.14 -13.77 -6.09
N LEU A 321 1.54 -14.47 -7.15
CA LEU A 321 0.67 -15.31 -7.97
C LEU A 321 0.97 -16.80 -7.80
N THR A 322 -0.08 -17.60 -7.66
CA THR A 322 0.05 -19.07 -7.75
C THR A 322 0.43 -19.47 -9.17
N LYS A 323 0.92 -20.71 -9.38
CA LYS A 323 1.24 -21.18 -10.74
C LYS A 323 0.04 -21.06 -11.69
N LYS A 324 -1.15 -21.44 -11.23
CA LYS A 324 -2.39 -21.35 -12.01
C LYS A 324 -2.72 -19.91 -12.41
N GLU A 325 -2.61 -18.97 -11.47
CA GLU A 325 -2.84 -17.54 -11.73
C GLU A 325 -1.80 -16.96 -12.70
N TYR A 326 -0.53 -17.27 -12.46
CA TYR A 326 0.58 -16.81 -13.29
C TYR A 326 0.42 -17.25 -14.75
N ASP A 327 0.16 -18.54 -14.96
CA ASP A 327 -0.05 -19.11 -16.30
C ASP A 327 -1.29 -18.51 -16.97
N ALA A 328 -2.39 -18.32 -16.22
CA ALA A 328 -3.62 -17.75 -16.74
C ALA A 328 -3.44 -16.28 -17.18
N VAL A 329 -2.79 -15.46 -16.35
CA VAL A 329 -2.48 -14.06 -16.65
C VAL A 329 -1.56 -13.96 -17.87
N ALA A 330 -0.49 -14.74 -17.91
CA ALA A 330 0.44 -14.78 -19.03
C ALA A 330 -0.25 -15.21 -20.34
N ALA A 331 -1.11 -16.22 -20.29
CA ALA A 331 -1.84 -16.70 -21.46
C ALA A 331 -2.90 -15.70 -21.96
N LYS A 332 -3.61 -15.01 -21.05
CA LYS A 332 -4.67 -14.06 -21.40
C LYS A 332 -4.12 -12.77 -21.98
N PHE A 333 -3.12 -12.19 -21.33
CA PHE A 333 -2.65 -10.84 -21.62
C PHE A 333 -1.33 -10.82 -22.40
N GLY A 334 -0.62 -11.94 -22.52
CA GLY A 334 0.70 -12.00 -23.14
C GLY A 334 1.76 -11.32 -22.29
N LYS A 335 2.97 -11.88 -22.30
CA LYS A 335 4.16 -11.21 -21.74
C LYS A 335 4.80 -10.30 -22.77
#